data_AF-A0A7R9L691-F1
#
_entry.id   AF-A0A7R9L691-F1
#
_cell.length_a   1.000
_cell.length_b   1.000
_cell.length_c   1.000
_cell.angle_alpha   90.00
_cell.angle_beta   90.00
_cell.angle_gamma   90.00
#
_symmetry.space_group_name_H-M   'P 1'
#
loop_
_entity.id
_entity.type
_entity.pdbx_description
1 polymer ?
#
loop_
_entity_poly.entity_id
_entity_poly.type
_entity_poly.pdbx_seq_one_letter_code
_entity_poly.pdbx_strand_id
1 'polypeptide(L)'
;MANSFMGTRPILVVSDPELIKDMNIKNFHHFVDHMDTKSGDPLNDRSLFNLMGDEWKAMRSVISPTFSSGKMRAMHPLIIDCVHRLDQYLETKAINGDELDVKRAMGNLTMDVIASCTS
;
A
#
# COMPACT_ATOMS: atom_id res chain seq x y z
N MET A 1 -16.38 -13.32 -16.35
CA MET A 1 -16.99 -12.89 -15.07
C MET A 1 -17.58 -14.10 -14.40
N ALA A 2 -17.42 -14.25 -13.09
CA ALA A 2 -18.05 -15.32 -12.31
C ALA A 2 -18.84 -14.70 -11.15
N ASN A 3 -20.07 -15.17 -10.94
CA ASN A 3 -20.89 -14.77 -9.80
C ASN A 3 -20.51 -15.65 -8.60
N SER A 4 -20.23 -15.03 -7.48
CA SER A 4 -19.96 -15.70 -6.21
C SER A 4 -20.73 -15.01 -5.09
N PHE A 5 -20.72 -15.61 -3.90
CA PHE A 5 -21.37 -15.05 -2.72
C PHE A 5 -20.41 -15.09 -1.54
N MET A 6 -20.38 -14.01 -0.76
CA MET A 6 -19.75 -13.97 0.56
C MET A 6 -20.85 -13.85 1.61
N GLY A 7 -21.24 -14.99 2.20
CA GLY A 7 -22.46 -15.08 3.00
C GLY A 7 -23.68 -14.75 2.13
N THR A 8 -24.46 -13.75 2.52
CA THR A 8 -25.62 -13.26 1.75
C THR A 8 -25.27 -12.15 0.76
N ARG A 9 -24.01 -11.70 0.73
CA ARG A 9 -23.58 -10.62 -0.16
C ARG A 9 -23.18 -11.18 -1.53
N PRO A 10 -23.82 -10.77 -2.62
CA PRO A 10 -23.38 -11.14 -3.96
C PRO A 10 -22.05 -10.47 -4.29
N ILE A 11 -21.16 -11.21 -4.94
CA ILE A 11 -19.84 -10.76 -5.38
C ILE A 11 -19.69 -11.08 -6.86
N LEU A 12 -19.23 -10.09 -7.63
CA LEU A 12 -18.89 -10.26 -9.04
C LEU A 12 -17.37 -10.34 -9.19
N VAL A 13 -16.86 -11.48 -9.65
CA VAL A 13 -15.44 -11.65 -9.96
C VAL A 13 -15.19 -11.24 -11.42
N VAL A 14 -14.46 -10.14 -11.59
CA VAL A 14 -14.09 -9.58 -12.89
C VAL A 14 -12.62 -9.92 -13.18
N SER A 15 -12.36 -10.56 -14.32
CA SER A 15 -11.01 -10.98 -14.73
C SER A 15 -10.65 -10.49 -16.14
N ASP A 16 -11.55 -9.75 -16.79
CA ASP A 16 -11.32 -9.14 -18.09
C ASP A 16 -10.62 -7.79 -17.91
N PRO A 17 -9.41 -7.58 -18.47
CA PRO A 17 -8.65 -6.35 -18.31
C PRO A 17 -9.37 -5.09 -18.83
N GLU A 18 -10.15 -5.20 -19.91
CA GLU A 18 -10.87 -4.06 -20.46
C GLU A 18 -12.02 -3.64 -19.54
N LEU A 19 -12.72 -4.61 -18.94
CA LEU A 19 -13.73 -4.32 -17.92
C LEU A 19 -13.11 -3.76 -16.64
N ILE A 20 -11.98 -4.31 -16.19
CA ILE A 20 -11.25 -3.78 -15.02
C ILE A 20 -10.86 -2.31 -15.27
N LYS A 21 -10.34 -1.99 -16.45
CA LYS A 21 -9.98 -0.63 -16.84
C LYS A 21 -11.21 0.28 -16.92
N ASP A 22 -12.31 -0.21 -17.48
CA ASP A 22 -13.56 0.54 -17.56
C ASP A 22 -14.06 0.91 -16.15
N MET A 23 -14.13 -0.06 -15.24
CA MET A 23 -14.56 0.18 -13.86
C MET A 23 -13.62 1.07 -13.06
N ASN A 24 -12.29 0.85 -13.15
CA ASN A 24 -11.32 1.55 -12.30
C ASN A 24 -10.87 2.91 -12.85
N ILE A 25 -11.17 3.23 -14.12
CA ILE A 25 -10.72 4.48 -14.75
C ILE A 25 -11.90 5.26 -15.33
N LYS A 26 -12.63 4.69 -16.29
CA LYS A 26 -13.68 5.41 -17.03
C LYS A 26 -14.90 5.67 -16.14
N ASN A 27 -15.35 4.63 -15.45
CA ASN A 27 -16.56 4.61 -14.63
C ASN A 27 -16.25 4.55 -13.13
N PHE A 28 -15.05 4.98 -12.71
CA PHE A 28 -14.59 4.91 -11.31
C PHE A 28 -15.55 5.55 -10.31
N HIS A 29 -16.26 6.61 -10.70
CA HIS A 29 -17.22 7.31 -9.84
C HIS A 29 -18.40 6.44 -9.39
N HIS A 30 -18.66 5.30 -10.04
CA HIS A 30 -19.61 4.27 -9.59
C HIS A 30 -19.00 3.23 -8.64
N PHE A 31 -17.67 3.15 -8.55
CA PHE A 31 -16.91 2.11 -7.83
C PHE A 31 -15.92 2.72 -6.84
N VAL A 32 -16.28 3.85 -6.24
CA VAL A 32 -15.40 4.61 -5.33
C VAL A 32 -15.14 3.84 -4.03
N ASP A 33 -16.16 3.13 -3.53
CA ASP A 33 -16.11 2.48 -2.23
C ASP A 33 -15.53 1.06 -2.32
N HIS A 34 -14.65 0.74 -1.38
CA HIS A 34 -14.15 -0.61 -1.18
C HIS A 34 -15.14 -1.46 -0.37
N MET A 35 -14.85 -2.76 -0.27
CA MET A 35 -15.60 -3.64 0.63
C MET A 35 -15.50 -3.11 2.07
N ASP A 36 -16.63 -2.99 2.75
CA ASP A 36 -16.64 -2.60 4.16
C ASP A 36 -15.99 -3.69 5.02
N THR A 37 -14.79 -3.39 5.51
CA THR A 37 -13.99 -4.25 6.39
C THR A 37 -13.80 -3.65 7.78
N LYS A 38 -14.70 -2.76 8.21
CA LYS A 38 -14.65 -2.17 9.55
C LYS A 38 -14.60 -3.24 10.62
N SER A 39 -13.61 -3.14 11.49
CA SER A 39 -13.32 -4.11 12.53
C SER A 39 -13.84 -3.64 13.90
N GLY A 40 -14.25 -2.37 14.02
CA GLY A 40 -14.58 -1.71 15.28
C GLY A 40 -13.37 -1.07 15.96
N ASP A 41 -12.16 -1.24 15.41
CA ASP A 41 -10.98 -0.51 15.87
C ASP A 41 -10.97 0.92 15.30
N PRO A 42 -11.00 1.97 16.15
CA PRO A 42 -11.12 3.35 15.68
C PRO A 42 -9.98 3.79 14.75
N LEU A 43 -8.77 3.27 14.92
CA LEU A 43 -7.62 3.65 14.07
C LEU A 43 -7.74 3.01 12.68
N ASN A 44 -8.01 1.72 12.62
CA ASN A 44 -8.23 0.99 11.38
C ASN A 44 -9.42 1.54 10.60
N ASP A 45 -10.54 1.77 11.28
CA ASP A 45 -11.79 2.21 10.64
C ASP A 45 -11.72 3.65 10.13
N ARG A 46 -10.79 4.46 10.66
CA ARG A 46 -10.47 5.82 10.19
C ARG A 46 -9.36 5.86 9.14
N SER A 47 -8.72 4.73 8.83
CA SER A 47 -7.68 4.68 7.81
C SER A 47 -8.26 4.93 6.41
N LEU A 48 -7.44 5.47 5.50
CA LEU A 48 -7.87 5.77 4.13
C LEU A 48 -8.45 4.56 3.39
N PHE A 49 -8.06 3.34 3.76
CA PHE A 49 -8.56 2.10 3.13
C PHE A 49 -10.00 1.75 3.53
N ASN A 50 -10.48 2.22 4.70
CA ASN A 50 -11.81 1.91 5.23
C ASN A 50 -12.80 3.08 5.18
N LEU A 51 -12.32 4.30 4.88
CA LEU A 51 -13.19 5.44 4.60
C LEU A 51 -13.95 5.22 3.29
N MET A 52 -15.17 5.76 3.21
CA MET A 52 -16.05 5.66 2.05
C MET A 52 -16.54 7.04 1.61
N GLY A 53 -17.05 7.12 0.38
CA GLY A 53 -17.70 8.28 -0.18
C GLY A 53 -16.87 9.56 -0.08
N ASP A 54 -17.51 10.63 0.39
CA ASP A 54 -16.88 11.95 0.43
C ASP A 54 -15.82 12.07 1.53
N GLU A 55 -15.89 11.27 2.60
CA GLU A 55 -14.83 11.22 3.63
C GLU A 55 -13.53 10.66 3.04
N TRP A 56 -13.63 9.59 2.25
CA TRP A 56 -12.50 9.04 1.53
C TRP A 56 -11.93 10.05 0.53
N LYS A 57 -12.79 10.72 -0.25
CA LYS A 57 -12.34 11.74 -1.22
C LYS A 57 -11.59 12.88 -0.52
N ALA A 58 -12.14 13.38 0.58
CA ALA A 58 -11.53 14.44 1.38
C ALA A 58 -10.15 14.01 1.90
N MET A 59 -10.07 12.87 2.58
CA MET A 59 -8.80 12.37 3.13
C MET A 59 -7.77 12.07 2.04
N ARG A 60 -8.20 11.48 0.92
CA ARG A 60 -7.32 11.20 -0.23
C ARG A 60 -6.74 12.49 -0.81
N SER A 61 -7.54 13.55 -0.92
CA SER A 61 -7.06 14.84 -1.44
C SER A 61 -6.00 15.49 -0.54
N VAL A 62 -6.05 15.23 0.76
CA VAL A 62 -5.04 15.67 1.74
C VAL A 62 -3.74 14.86 1.62
N ILE A 63 -3.84 13.54 1.44
CA ILE A 63 -2.66 12.64 1.45
C ILE A 63 -1.93 12.59 0.10
N SER A 64 -2.67 12.62 -1.02
CA SER A 64 -2.10 12.44 -2.37
C SER A 64 -0.94 13.39 -2.71
N PRO A 65 -0.95 14.69 -2.32
CA PRO A 65 0.15 15.61 -2.61
C PRO A 65 1.52 15.21 -2.03
N THR A 66 1.54 14.44 -0.93
CA THR A 66 2.76 13.95 -0.29
C THR A 66 3.59 13.06 -1.21
N PHE A 67 2.95 12.41 -2.19
CA PHE A 67 3.60 11.54 -3.16
C PHE A 67 3.87 12.20 -4.51
N SER A 68 3.88 13.54 -4.56
CA SER A 68 4.31 14.27 -5.76
C SER A 68 5.77 13.98 -6.11
N SER A 69 6.15 14.11 -7.39
CA SER A 69 7.52 13.84 -7.86
C SER A 69 8.58 14.65 -7.12
N GLY A 70 8.26 15.87 -6.68
CA GLY A 70 9.17 16.70 -5.88
C GLY A 70 9.40 16.16 -4.47
N LYS A 71 8.33 15.74 -3.78
CA LYS A 71 8.41 15.14 -2.44
C LYS A 71 9.08 13.77 -2.48
N MET A 72 8.75 12.94 -3.48
CA MET A 72 9.42 11.66 -3.71
C MET A 72 10.93 11.82 -3.94
N ARG A 73 11.34 12.85 -4.69
CA ARG A 73 12.76 13.15 -4.88
C ARG A 73 13.44 13.59 -3.59
N ALA A 74 12.74 14.31 -2.72
CA ALA A 74 13.25 14.69 -1.40
C ALA A 74 13.36 13.48 -0.44
N MET A 75 12.54 12.44 -0.61
CA MET A 75 12.64 11.18 0.15
C MET A 75 13.80 10.30 -0.32
N HIS A 76 14.27 10.45 -1.57
CA HIS A 76 15.29 9.58 -2.16
C HIS A 76 16.57 9.41 -1.31
N PRO A 77 17.18 10.47 -0.75
CA PRO A 77 18.37 10.30 0.10
C PRO A 77 18.10 9.40 1.32
N LEU A 78 16.93 9.52 1.95
CA LEU A 78 16.54 8.71 3.10
C LEU A 78 16.38 7.23 2.72
N ILE A 79 15.84 6.97 1.52
CA ILE A 79 15.73 5.61 0.97
C ILE A 79 17.13 5.01 0.76
N ILE A 80 18.06 5.78 0.19
CA ILE A 80 19.44 5.34 -0.03
C ILE A 80 20.13 5.01 1.30
N ASP A 81 19.94 5.81 2.35
CA ASP A 81 20.49 5.51 3.67
C ASP A 81 19.96 4.19 4.24
N CYS A 82 18.67 3.88 4.03
CA CYS A 82 18.09 2.61 4.44
C CYS A 82 18.69 1.43 3.65
N VAL A 83 18.94 1.61 2.36
CA VAL A 83 19.58 0.59 1.50
C VAL A 83 21.02 0.36 1.93
N HIS A 84 21.80 1.40 2.24
CA HIS A 84 23.17 1.23 2.73
C HIS A 84 23.22 0.46 4.06
N ARG A 85 22.25 0.65 4.96
CA ARG A 85 22.14 -0.17 6.18
C ARG A 85 21.87 -1.63 5.87
N LEU A 86 21.02 -1.92 4.88
CA LEU A 86 20.80 -3.28 4.41
C LEU A 86 22.09 -3.87 3.82
N ASP A 87 22.82 -3.13 2.98
CA ASP A 87 24.08 -3.59 2.39
C ASP A 87 25.10 -3.99 3.46
N GLN A 88 25.29 -3.15 4.48
CA GLN A 88 26.18 -3.46 5.62
C GLN A 88 25.75 -4.72 6.38
N TYR A 89 24.43 -4.91 6.57
CA TYR A 89 23.89 -6.10 7.18
C TYR A 89 24.16 -7.36 6.33
N LEU A 90 23.98 -7.25 5.01
CA LEU A 90 24.23 -8.34 4.07
C LEU A 90 25.73 -8.70 3.98
N GLU A 91 26.62 -7.71 3.96
CA GLU A 91 28.07 -7.92 4.00
C GLU A 91 28.48 -8.69 5.25
N THR A 92 27.95 -8.30 6.42
CA THR A 92 28.22 -8.98 7.68
C THR A 92 27.77 -10.45 7.62
N LYS A 93 26.59 -10.73 7.05
CA LYS A 93 26.09 -12.09 6.88
C LYS A 93 26.96 -12.91 5.92
N ALA A 94 27.39 -12.31 4.81
CA ALA A 94 28.25 -12.96 3.82
C ALA A 94 29.62 -13.32 4.40
N ILE A 95 30.25 -12.40 5.15
CA ILE A 95 31.56 -12.63 5.79
C ILE A 95 31.48 -13.78 6.80
N ASN A 96 30.40 -13.86 7.57
CA ASN A 96 30.21 -14.90 8.58
C ASN A 96 29.76 -16.25 7.99
N GLY A 97 29.35 -16.28 6.72
CA GLY A 97 28.76 -17.48 6.10
C GLY A 97 27.38 -17.84 6.68
N ASP A 98 26.67 -16.85 7.22
CA ASP A 98 25.36 -17.03 7.84
C ASP A 98 24.27 -17.22 6.78
N GLU A 99 23.25 -18.02 7.11
CA GLU A 99 22.00 -18.05 6.34
C GLU A 99 21.26 -16.69 6.42
N LEU A 100 20.64 -16.31 5.30
CA LEU A 100 19.88 -15.07 5.17
C LEU A 100 18.38 -15.36 4.99
N ASP A 101 17.57 -14.88 5.93
CA ASP A 101 16.13 -14.75 5.74
C ASP A 101 15.83 -13.49 4.90
N VAL A 102 15.72 -13.69 3.59
CA VAL A 102 15.47 -12.62 2.61
C VAL A 102 14.13 -11.93 2.87
N LYS A 103 13.09 -12.66 3.28
CA LYS A 103 11.77 -12.08 3.54
C LYS A 103 11.84 -11.10 4.70
N ARG A 104 12.54 -11.48 5.77
CA ARG A 104 12.74 -10.61 6.93
C ARG A 104 13.62 -9.41 6.59
N ALA A 105 14.71 -9.61 5.84
CA ALA A 105 15.61 -8.52 5.44
C ALA A 105 14.89 -7.46 4.61
N MET A 106 14.12 -7.87 3.59
CA MET A 106 13.35 -6.94 2.75
C MET A 106 12.17 -6.30 3.49
N GLY A 107 11.54 -7.04 4.41
CA GLY A 107 10.52 -6.49 5.31
C GLY A 107 11.08 -5.36 6.19
N ASN A 108 12.25 -5.57 6.79
CA ASN A 108 12.94 -4.57 7.60
C ASN A 108 13.31 -3.34 6.75
N LEU A 109 13.86 -3.54 5.55
CA LEU A 109 14.17 -2.43 4.63
C LEU A 109 12.91 -1.59 4.35
N THR A 110 11.80 -2.23 4.02
CA THR A 110 10.56 -1.52 3.68
C THR A 110 10.03 -0.73 4.88
N MET A 111 10.09 -1.32 6.08
CA MET A 111 9.69 -0.65 7.32
C MET A 111 10.57 0.56 7.62
N ASP A 112 11.89 0.42 7.52
CA ASP A 112 12.86 1.50 7.70
C ASP A 112 12.62 2.65 6.71
N VAL A 113 12.37 2.34 5.45
CA VAL A 113 12.07 3.32 4.40
C VAL A 113 10.80 4.10 4.73
N ILE A 114 9.70 3.39 5.08
CA ILE A 114 8.43 4.03 5.42
C ILE A 114 8.58 4.92 6.66
N ALA A 115 9.23 4.41 7.70
CA ALA A 115 9.49 5.15 8.93
C ALA A 115 10.32 6.41 8.65
N SER A 116 11.40 6.29 7.87
CA SER A 116 12.29 7.42 7.58
C SER A 116 11.63 8.50 6.72
N CYS A 117 10.82 8.11 5.72
CA CYS A 117 10.21 9.05 4.78
C CYS A 117 8.95 9.76 5.29
N THR A 118 8.32 9.19 6.33
CA THR A 118 7.03 9.68 6.87
C THR A 118 7.19 10.37 8.24
N SER A 119 8.37 10.28 8.85
CA SER A 119 8.69 10.92 10.15
C SER A 119 9.11 12.39 10.00
#